data_AF-A0A1I0HI15-F1
#
_entry.id   AF-A0A1I0HI15-F1
#
_cell.length_a   1.000
_cell.length_b   1.000
_cell.length_c   1.000
_cell.angle_alpha   90.00
_cell.angle_beta   90.00
_cell.angle_gamma   90.00
#
_symmetry.space_group_name_H-M   'P 1'
#
loop_
_entity.id
_entity.type
_entity.pdbx_description
1 polymer ?
#
loop_
_entity_poly.entity_id
_entity_poly.type
_entity_poly.pdbx_seq_one_letter_code
_entity_poly.pdbx_strand_id
1 'polypeptide(L)' 'MADISFRPNAEDERIIRAALREGERPSDVIRRALRRLQHELWQERMRRDARREPGAGLPDEQDDGWRYFGF' A
#
# COMPACT_ATOMS: atom_id res chain seq x y z
N MET A 1 -7.64 16.23 9.97
CA MET A 1 -7.93 14.82 10.34
C MET A 1 -9.25 14.47 9.71
N ALA A 2 -9.31 13.44 8.86
CA ALA A 2 -10.58 13.00 8.27
C ALA A 2 -11.29 12.08 9.27
N ASP A 3 -12.56 12.34 9.54
CA ASP A 3 -13.41 11.46 10.35
C ASP A 3 -14.13 10.49 9.41
N ILE A 4 -14.03 9.20 9.70
CA ILE A 4 -14.72 8.14 8.98
C ILE A 4 -15.61 7.43 9.99
N SER A 5 -16.92 7.54 9.81
CA SER A 5 -17.89 6.81 10.62
C SER A 5 -17.90 5.33 10.21
N PHE A 6 -17.57 4.45 11.16
CA PHE A 6 -17.62 3.00 10.99
C PHE A 6 -18.81 2.43 11.75
N ARG A 7 -19.69 1.72 11.04
CA ARG A 7 -20.88 1.09 11.63
C ARG A 7 -20.69 -0.43 11.61
N PRO A 8 -20.14 -1.03 12.68
CA PRO A 8 -19.86 -2.47 12.72
C PRO A 8 -21.16 -3.27 12.65
N ASN A 9 -21.11 -4.40 11.96
CA ASN A 9 -22.11 -5.46 12.09
C ASN A 9 -21.75 -6.39 13.27
N ALA A 10 -22.64 -7.34 13.58
CA ALA A 10 -22.45 -8.25 14.71
C ALA A 10 -21.17 -9.09 14.62
N GLU A 11 -20.74 -9.46 13.41
CA GLU A 11 -19.51 -10.22 13.18
C GLU A 11 -18.27 -9.34 13.32
N ASP A 12 -18.30 -8.12 12.79
CA ASP A 12 -17.24 -7.13 12.97
C ASP A 12 -17.00 -6.88 14.46
N GLU A 13 -18.07 -6.74 15.25
CA GLU A 13 -17.97 -6.58 16.69
C GLU A 13 -17.31 -7.79 17.36
N ARG A 14 -17.64 -9.01 16.93
CA ARG A 14 -17.02 -10.24 17.47
C ARG A 14 -15.52 -10.26 17.16
N ILE A 15 -15.13 -9.94 15.92
CA ILE A 15 -13.73 -9.86 15.52
C ILE A 15 -13.00 -8.78 16.33
N ILE A 16 -13.58 -7.59 16.46
CA ILE A 16 -12.98 -6.47 17.21
C ILE A 16 -12.80 -6.86 18.68
N ARG A 17 -13.82 -7.45 19.31
CA ARG A 17 -13.74 -7.89 20.71
C ARG A 17 -12.70 -8.98 20.91
N ALA A 18 -12.62 -9.95 20.00
CA ALA A 18 -11.62 -11.02 20.06
C ALA A 18 -10.19 -10.54 19.83
N ALA A 19 -10.01 -9.50 19.01
CA ALA A 19 -8.71 -8.93 18.68
C ALA A 19 -8.26 -7.78 19.62
N LEU A 20 -9.12 -7.37 20.57
CA LEU A 20 -8.83 -6.32 21.53
C LEU A 20 -7.77 -6.80 22.52
N ARG A 21 -6.73 -5.99 22.76
CA ARG A 21 -5.74 -6.24 23.81
C ARG A 21 -5.98 -5.33 25.00
N GLU A 22 -5.37 -5.67 26.13
CA GLU A 22 -5.48 -4.86 27.35
C GLU A 22 -5.00 -3.42 27.09
N GLY A 23 -5.85 -2.44 27.41
CA GLY A 23 -5.59 -1.02 27.18
C GLY A 23 -5.82 -0.52 25.74
N GLU A 24 -6.17 -1.38 24.78
CA GLU A 24 -6.48 -0.96 23.41
C GLU A 24 -7.93 -0.48 23.27
N ARG A 25 -8.15 0.56 22.46
CA ARG A 25 -9.50 0.96 22.03
C ARG A 25 -9.88 0.21 20.75
N PRO A 26 -11.18 0.05 20.45
CA PRO A 26 -11.63 -0.51 19.17
C PRO A 26 -11.02 0.16 17.94
N SER A 27 -10.81 1.49 18.00
CA SER A 27 -10.15 2.25 16.94
C SER A 27 -8.70 1.83 16.70
N ASP A 28 -7.98 1.40 17.74
CA ASP A 28 -6.60 0.93 17.62
C ASP A 28 -6.53 -0.44 16.92
N VAL A 29 -7.50 -1.32 17.23
CA VAL A 29 -7.69 -2.59 16.51
C VAL A 29 -7.96 -2.35 15.04
N ILE A 30 -8.88 -1.43 14.71
CA ILE A 30 -9.20 -1.08 13.31
C ILE A 30 -7.96 -0.51 12.61
N ARG A 31 -7.20 0.38 13.26
CA ARG A 31 -5.93 0.90 12.71
C ARG A 31 -4.92 -0.21 12.43
N ARG A 32 -4.80 -1.20 13.33
CA ARG A 32 -3.94 -2.36 13.12
C ARG A 32 -4.40 -3.21 11.95
N ALA A 33 -5.70 -3.45 11.82
CA ALA A 33 -6.28 -4.18 10.69
C ALA A 33 -6.00 -3.46 9.36
N LEU A 34 -6.14 -2.14 9.30
CA LEU A 34 -5.84 -1.34 8.11
C LEU A 34 -4.36 -1.42 7.71
N ARG A 35 -3.43 -1.43 8.68
CA ARG A 35 -2.00 -1.65 8.38
C ARG A 35 -1.72 -3.03 7.81
N ARG A 36 -2.45 -4.06 8.26
CA ARG A 36 -2.34 -5.41 7.70
C ARG A 36 -2.86 -5.46 6.25
N LEU A 37 -4.00 -4.83 5.98
CA LEU A 37 -4.57 -4.71 4.64
C LEU A 37 -3.64 -3.92 3.70
N GLN A 38 -3.03 -2.83 4.17
CA GLN A 38 -2.04 -2.07 3.40
C GLN A 38 -0.87 -2.96 2.96
N HIS A 39 -0.39 -3.85 3.84
CA HIS A 39 0.68 -4.78 3.49
C HIS A 39 0.24 -5.75 2.39
N GLU A 40 -0.99 -6.27 2.45
CA GLU A 40 -1.54 -7.19 1.43
C GLU A 40 -1.67 -6.51 0.06
N LEU A 41 -2.18 -5.28 0.03
CA LEU A 41 -2.26 -4.48 -1.20
C LEU A 41 -0.87 -4.19 -1.79
N TRP A 42 0.14 -3.98 -0.93
CA TRP A 42 1.52 -3.82 -1.39
C TRP A 42 2.04 -5.11 -2.04
N GLN A 43 1.81 -6.27 -1.41
CA GLN A 43 2.21 -7.56 -1.97
C GLN A 43 1.52 -7.86 -3.31
N GLU A 44 0.23 -7.55 -3.42
CA GLU A 44 -0.51 -7.71 -4.66
C GLU A 44 0.04 -6.80 -5.77
N ARG A 45 0.34 -5.55 -5.44
CA ARG A 45 0.97 -4.61 -6.37
C ARG A 45 2.32 -5.12 -6.85
N MET A 46 3.19 -5.58 -5.95
CA MET A 46 4.50 -6.12 -6.31
C MET A 46 4.38 -7.33 -7.25
N ARG A 47 3.43 -8.23 -7.01
CA ARG A 47 3.17 -9.39 -7.91
C ARG A 47 2.63 -8.96 -9.27
N ARG A 48 1.83 -7.90 -9.32
CA ARG A 48 1.32 -7.36 -10.59
C ARG A 48 2.42 -6.71 -11.39
N ASP A 49 3.29 -5.94 -10.74
CA ASP A 49 4.40 -5.25 -11.38
C ASP A 49 5.46 -6.26 -11.87
N ALA A 50 5.79 -7.29 -11.08
CA ALA A 50 6.68 -8.39 -11.50
C ALA A 50 6.17 -9.22 -12.68
N ARG A 51 4.84 -9.26 -12.92
CA ARG A 51 4.24 -9.91 -14.10
C ARG A 51 4.18 -8.98 -15.32
N ARG A 52 4.50 -7.70 -15.16
CA ARG A 52 4.44 -6.69 -16.21
C ARG A 52 5.79 -6.45 -16.90
N GLU A 53 6.87 -7.06 -16.42
CA GLU A 53 8.18 -7.04 -17.08
C GLU A 53 8.46 -8.32 -17.89
N PRO A 54 8.08 -8.32 -19.16
CA PRO A 54 8.92 -8.82 -20.23
C PRO A 54 9.35 -7.61 -21.08
N GLY A 55 10.58 -7.12 -20.86
CA GLY A 55 11.22 -6.16 -21.78
C GLY A 55 11.31 -4.71 -21.30
N ALA A 56 11.67 -4.46 -20.03
CA ALA A 56 12.36 -3.21 -19.72
C ALA A 56 13.75 -3.30 -20.36
N GLY A 57 13.83 -2.91 -21.63
CA GLY A 57 15.09 -2.69 -22.32
C GLY A 57 15.95 -1.80 -21.44
N LEU A 58 17.18 -2.24 -21.19
CA LEU A 58 18.23 -1.36 -20.70
C LEU A 58 18.16 -0.09 -21.55
N PRO A 59 18.15 1.12 -20.96
CA PRO A 59 18.39 2.30 -21.76
C PRO A 59 19.74 2.07 -22.41
N ASP A 60 19.70 1.84 -23.72
CA ASP A 60 20.83 1.95 -24.60
C ASP A 60 21.51 3.27 -24.24
N GLU A 61 22.77 3.17 -23.82
CA GLU A 61 23.67 4.30 -23.75
C GLU A 61 23.77 4.89 -25.16
N GLN A 62 22.81 5.72 -25.54
CA GLN A 62 22.92 6.68 -26.61
C GLN A 62 23.68 7.88 -26.03
N ASP A 63 25.00 7.69 -26.07
CA ASP A 63 26.02 8.72 -26.06
C ASP A 63 25.82 9.65 -27.26
N ASP A 64 25.09 10.75 -27.07
CA ASP A 64 25.11 11.83 -28.04
C ASP A 64 24.77 13.20 -27.43
N GLY A 65 25.82 14.02 -27.26
CA GLY A 65 25.73 15.40 -27.73
C GLY A 65 25.89 16.54 -26.74
N TRP A 66 26.94 16.55 -25.91
CA TRP A 66 27.53 17.85 -25.51
C TRP A 66 28.20 18.53 -26.73
N ARG A 67 27.39 19.08 -27.65
CA ARG A 67 27.70 20.03 -28.74
C ARG A 67 26.36 20.27 -29.46
N TYR A 68 25.75 21.46 -29.48
CA TYR A 68 26.23 22.68 -30.13
C TYR A 68 25.61 23.94 -29.48
N PHE A 69 26.47 24.96 -29.37
CA PHE A 69 26.26 26.39 -29.19
C PHE A 69 24.86 26.99 -29.45
N GLY A 70 24.44 27.86 -28.52
CA GLY A 70 24.12 29.28 -28.72
C GLY A 70 23.04 29.67 -29.73
N PHE A 71 21.92 30.20 -29.22
CA PHE A 71 21.43 31.58 -29.44
C PHE A 71 20.41 31.93 -28.36
#